data_AF-A0AAU3K106-F1
#
_entry.id   AF-A0AAU3K106-F1
#
_cell.length_a   1.000
_cell.length_b   1.000
_cell.length_c   1.000
_cell.angle_alpha   90.00
_cell.angle_beta   90.00
_cell.angle_gamma   90.00
#
_symmetry.space_group_name_H-M   'P 1'
#
loop_
_entity.id
_entity.type
_entity.pdbx_description
1 polymer ?
#
loop_
_entity_poly.entity_id
_entity_poly.type
_entity_poly.pdbx_seq_one_letter_code
_entity_poly.pdbx_strand_id
1 'polypeptide(L)'
;MTSSPVLLAVALSLVSALCYATAAVVQERTAAGTANLRGALARGSWWGAVLLNAGGALLHVVALRYGPLSLVQPLGVLTLVVAVPLGSLAARRRTSGTQWRGMALTLVGLTALLTVTASGGSPDSTLSTTGVLAVALAAASVIAVLVRLASGRSGRGGLAFAAASGIASGVGSTLAQKLAVGAGMSWSAALVAVLTVGFAAGGLLLAQKAYGSGLGGPLALLTLVNPFAASAIGVTLLGEGFQYGATGTLLALAGATAAARGVVLLSRPQAQPQAQTSSQIQPQPQFRSESQPDGPARLDVGVSHLRPTRILAGTSRAA
;
A
#
# COMPACT_ATOMS: atom_id res chain seq x y z
N MET A 1 -40.08 -4.16 13.16
CA MET A 1 -38.86 -4.99 13.30
C MET A 1 -38.07 -5.08 11.98
N THR A 2 -37.82 -3.94 11.33
CA THR A 2 -37.21 -3.86 9.97
C THR A 2 -35.67 -3.76 9.98
N SER A 3 -35.02 -3.95 11.14
CA SER A 3 -33.58 -3.68 11.33
C SER A 3 -32.65 -4.86 11.02
N SER A 4 -33.15 -6.10 10.88
CA SER A 4 -32.32 -7.30 10.79
C SER A 4 -31.41 -7.37 9.53
N PRO A 5 -31.90 -7.09 8.31
CA PRO A 5 -31.07 -7.19 7.11
C PRO A 5 -29.98 -6.11 7.04
N VAL A 6 -30.31 -4.87 7.41
CA VAL A 6 -29.35 -3.75 7.41
C VAL A 6 -28.27 -3.96 8.46
N LEU A 7 -28.64 -4.41 9.66
CA LEU A 7 -27.65 -4.74 10.70
C LEU A 7 -26.74 -5.89 10.26
N LEU A 8 -27.28 -6.89 9.57
CA LEU A 8 -26.49 -7.98 9.00
C LEU A 8 -25.53 -7.47 7.91
N ALA A 9 -25.98 -6.58 7.02
CA ALA A 9 -25.12 -5.96 6.00
C ALA A 9 -23.98 -5.15 6.64
N VAL A 10 -24.28 -4.38 7.68
CA VAL A 10 -23.27 -3.64 8.46
C VAL A 10 -22.28 -4.61 9.10
N ALA A 11 -22.75 -5.63 9.81
CA ALA A 11 -21.90 -6.61 10.48
C ALA A 11 -20.98 -7.34 9.49
N LEU A 12 -21.52 -7.84 8.38
CA LEU A 12 -20.74 -8.49 7.32
C LEU A 12 -19.71 -7.53 6.70
N SER A 13 -20.06 -6.27 6.50
CA SER A 13 -19.15 -5.25 5.97
C SER A 13 -18.01 -4.94 6.94
N LEU A 14 -18.29 -4.90 8.24
CA LEU A 14 -17.26 -4.69 9.27
C LEU A 14 -16.29 -5.88 9.36
N VAL A 15 -16.81 -7.11 9.33
CA VAL A 15 -15.97 -8.32 9.31
C VAL A 15 -15.15 -8.38 8.02
N SER A 16 -15.75 -8.06 6.87
CA SER A 16 -15.05 -7.94 5.58
C SER A 16 -13.90 -6.94 5.66
N ALA A 17 -14.16 -5.73 6.20
CA ALA A 17 -13.17 -4.70 6.34
C ALA A 17 -12.00 -5.12 7.26
N LEU A 18 -12.29 -5.86 8.34
CA LEU A 18 -11.29 -6.44 9.23
C LEU A 18 -10.47 -7.53 8.55
N CYS A 19 -11.09 -8.41 7.75
CA CYS A 19 -10.38 -9.41 6.95
C CYS A 19 -9.39 -8.74 5.99
N TYR A 20 -9.83 -7.74 5.22
CA TYR A 20 -8.96 -6.98 4.32
C TYR A 20 -7.85 -6.24 5.06
N ALA A 21 -8.17 -5.60 6.18
CA ALA A 21 -7.18 -4.88 6.98
C ALA A 21 -6.09 -5.82 7.51
N THR A 22 -6.50 -6.98 8.03
CA THR A 22 -5.58 -8.01 8.52
C THR A 22 -4.75 -8.57 7.38
N ALA A 23 -5.35 -8.82 6.21
CA ALA A 23 -4.63 -9.28 5.04
C ALA A 23 -3.54 -8.28 4.62
N ALA A 24 -3.87 -6.98 4.56
CA ALA A 24 -2.93 -5.93 4.20
C ALA A 24 -1.74 -5.86 5.19
N VAL A 25 -2.01 -5.99 6.50
CA VAL A 25 -0.94 -6.05 7.52
C VAL A 25 -0.07 -7.30 7.34
N VAL A 26 -0.65 -8.47 7.09
CA VAL A 26 0.11 -9.70 6.84
C VAL A 26 0.97 -9.57 5.57
N GLN A 27 0.44 -8.95 4.51
CA GLN A 27 1.21 -8.67 3.30
C GLN A 27 2.35 -7.68 3.56
N GLU A 28 2.12 -6.61 4.33
CA GLU A 28 3.18 -5.67 4.75
C GLU A 28 4.30 -6.39 5.51
N ARG A 29 3.96 -7.22 6.50
CA ARG A 29 4.95 -8.01 7.27
C ARG A 29 5.72 -8.95 6.38
N THR A 30 5.02 -9.63 5.47
CA THR A 30 5.63 -10.55 4.50
C THR A 30 6.57 -9.79 3.57
N ALA A 31 6.19 -8.59 3.12
CA ALA A 31 7.02 -7.73 2.27
C ALA A 31 8.27 -7.24 3.01
N ALA A 32 8.12 -6.80 4.26
CA ALA A 32 9.25 -6.36 5.08
C ALA A 32 10.24 -7.49 5.40
N GLY A 33 9.78 -8.74 5.45
CA GLY A 33 10.60 -9.92 5.72
C GLY A 33 11.14 -10.64 4.48
N THR A 34 10.91 -10.12 3.25
CA THR A 34 11.34 -10.80 2.01
C THR A 34 11.97 -9.84 1.03
N ALA A 35 13.02 -10.30 0.34
CA ALA A 35 13.73 -9.48 -0.64
C ALA A 35 12.96 -9.31 -1.95
N ASN A 36 12.08 -10.26 -2.29
CA ASN A 36 11.34 -10.27 -3.54
C ASN A 36 10.03 -11.05 -3.42
N LEU A 37 9.22 -10.97 -4.48
CA LEU A 37 7.91 -11.62 -4.55
C LEU A 37 7.98 -13.15 -4.44
N ARG A 38 9.03 -13.79 -4.99
CA ARG A 38 9.18 -15.25 -4.86
C ARG A 38 9.34 -15.66 -3.40
N GLY A 39 10.14 -14.91 -2.64
CA GLY A 39 10.28 -15.11 -1.20
C GLY A 39 8.96 -14.92 -0.44
N ALA A 40 8.11 -13.98 -0.86
CA ALA A 40 6.79 -13.78 -0.28
C ALA A 40 5.87 -14.98 -0.55
N LEU A 41 5.80 -15.46 -1.79
CA LEU A 41 4.97 -16.61 -2.20
C LEU A 41 5.35 -17.92 -1.48
N ALA A 42 6.61 -18.06 -1.07
CA ALA A 42 7.10 -19.19 -0.30
C ALA A 42 6.71 -19.15 1.19
N ARG A 43 6.18 -18.03 1.70
CA ARG A 43 5.75 -17.91 3.10
C ARG A 43 4.28 -18.32 3.24
N GLY A 44 4.01 -19.23 4.17
CA GLY A 44 2.62 -19.63 4.51
C GLY A 44 1.73 -18.46 4.93
N SER A 45 2.31 -17.42 5.57
CA SER A 45 1.60 -16.19 5.92
C SER A 45 1.01 -15.47 4.70
N TRP A 46 1.68 -15.53 3.54
CA TRP A 46 1.20 -14.90 2.32
C TRP A 46 -0.10 -15.53 1.84
N TRP A 47 -0.20 -16.86 1.87
CA TRP A 47 -1.44 -17.57 1.54
C TRP A 47 -2.55 -17.32 2.56
N GLY A 48 -2.20 -17.12 3.84
CA GLY A 48 -3.14 -16.60 4.84
C GLY A 48 -3.73 -15.25 4.43
N ALA A 49 -2.91 -14.33 3.90
CA ALA A 49 -3.41 -13.06 3.37
C ALA A 49 -4.25 -13.22 2.10
N VAL A 50 -3.94 -14.17 1.22
CA VAL A 50 -4.78 -14.51 0.05
C VAL A 50 -6.16 -14.95 0.52
N LEU A 51 -6.22 -15.87 1.48
CA LEU A 51 -7.48 -16.38 2.03
C LEU A 51 -8.28 -15.28 2.74
N LEU A 52 -7.62 -14.40 3.49
CA LEU A 52 -8.27 -13.26 4.12
C LEU A 52 -8.83 -12.26 3.09
N ASN A 53 -8.11 -11.98 2.00
CA ASN A 53 -8.63 -11.15 0.91
C ASN A 53 -9.84 -11.80 0.23
N ALA A 54 -9.77 -13.10 -0.06
CA ALA A 54 -10.87 -13.84 -0.69
C ALA A 54 -12.11 -13.90 0.22
N GLY A 55 -11.91 -14.17 1.52
CA GLY A 55 -12.97 -14.16 2.52
C GLY A 55 -13.58 -12.77 2.71
N GLY A 56 -12.75 -11.73 2.77
CA GLY A 56 -13.19 -10.33 2.81
C GLY A 56 -14.04 -9.97 1.59
N ALA A 57 -13.61 -10.36 0.39
CA ALA A 57 -14.35 -10.14 -0.85
C ALA A 57 -15.71 -10.84 -0.84
N LEU A 58 -15.74 -12.12 -0.43
CA LEU A 58 -16.96 -12.89 -0.36
C LEU A 58 -17.96 -12.28 0.62
N LEU A 59 -17.50 -11.92 1.83
CA LEU A 59 -18.33 -11.25 2.84
C LEU A 59 -18.88 -9.91 2.33
N HIS A 60 -18.08 -9.14 1.58
CA HIS A 60 -18.51 -7.89 0.97
C HIS A 60 -19.63 -8.12 -0.06
N VAL A 61 -19.47 -9.10 -0.96
CA VAL A 61 -20.50 -9.48 -1.93
C VAL A 61 -21.77 -9.98 -1.25
N VAL A 62 -21.64 -10.76 -0.18
CA VAL A 62 -22.80 -11.22 0.61
C VAL A 62 -23.48 -10.04 1.30
N ALA A 63 -22.74 -9.07 1.84
CA ALA A 63 -23.31 -7.86 2.44
C ALA A 63 -24.19 -7.06 1.45
N LEU A 64 -23.80 -7.01 0.16
CA LEU A 64 -24.59 -6.37 -0.90
C LEU A 64 -25.95 -7.06 -1.15
N ARG A 65 -26.14 -8.31 -0.72
CA ARG A 65 -27.47 -8.96 -0.75
C ARG A 65 -28.42 -8.44 0.33
N TYR A 66 -27.87 -7.87 1.40
CA TYR A 66 -28.64 -7.46 2.58
C TYR A 66 -28.71 -5.95 2.78
N GLY A 67 -27.88 -5.17 2.08
CA GLY A 67 -27.84 -3.72 2.19
C GLY A 67 -27.42 -3.03 0.89
N PRO A 68 -27.78 -1.75 0.71
CA PRO A 68 -27.46 -1.02 -0.50
C PRO A 68 -25.95 -0.73 -0.61
N LEU A 69 -25.44 -0.65 -1.84
CA LEU A 69 -24.04 -0.33 -2.12
C LEU A 69 -23.60 1.00 -1.49
N SER A 70 -24.49 1.99 -1.46
CA SER A 70 -24.27 3.28 -0.80
C SER A 70 -23.98 3.19 0.71
N LEU A 71 -24.39 2.10 1.36
CA LEU A 71 -24.08 1.79 2.75
C LEU A 71 -22.82 0.92 2.88
N VAL A 72 -22.71 -0.11 2.05
CA VAL A 72 -21.64 -1.13 2.13
C VAL A 72 -20.28 -0.54 1.70
N GLN A 73 -20.27 0.32 0.70
CA GLN A 73 -19.05 0.85 0.11
C GLN A 73 -18.29 1.81 1.07
N PRO A 74 -18.93 2.76 1.78
CA PRO A 74 -18.27 3.55 2.81
C PRO A 74 -17.68 2.70 3.95
N LEU A 75 -18.35 1.61 4.34
CA LEU A 75 -17.84 0.68 5.36
C LEU A 75 -16.60 -0.06 4.89
N GLY A 76 -16.47 -0.33 3.58
CA GLY A 76 -15.24 -0.87 2.99
C GLY A 76 -14.03 0.05 3.18
N VAL A 77 -14.23 1.38 3.21
CA VAL A 77 -13.13 2.34 3.44
C VAL A 77 -12.58 2.24 4.87
N LEU A 78 -13.35 1.68 5.82
CA LEU A 78 -12.87 1.41 7.18
C LEU A 78 -11.69 0.43 7.21
N THR A 79 -11.47 -0.35 6.15
CA THR A 79 -10.24 -1.14 6.00
C THR A 79 -9.00 -0.28 6.22
N LEU A 80 -8.93 0.94 5.69
CA LEU A 80 -7.80 1.84 5.91
C LEU A 80 -7.67 2.24 7.39
N VAL A 81 -8.80 2.60 8.01
CA VAL A 81 -8.91 3.06 9.40
C VAL A 81 -8.50 1.98 10.39
N VAL A 82 -8.76 0.72 10.05
CA VAL A 82 -8.39 -0.45 10.86
C VAL A 82 -6.95 -0.89 10.56
N ALA A 83 -6.56 -0.95 9.29
CA ALA A 83 -5.28 -1.49 8.86
C ALA A 83 -4.08 -0.67 9.34
N VAL A 84 -4.14 0.67 9.30
CA VAL A 84 -3.00 1.52 9.67
C VAL A 84 -2.67 1.41 11.17
N PRO A 85 -3.64 1.46 12.11
CA PRO A 85 -3.40 1.16 13.51
C PRO A 85 -2.95 -0.27 13.75
N LEU A 86 -3.58 -1.27 13.12
CA LEU A 86 -3.17 -2.68 13.26
C LEU A 86 -1.74 -2.91 12.78
N GLY A 87 -1.35 -2.32 11.65
CA GLY A 87 0.01 -2.38 11.12
C GLY A 87 1.01 -1.66 12.02
N SER A 88 0.62 -0.53 12.62
CA SER A 88 1.45 0.18 13.60
C SER A 88 1.67 -0.67 14.86
N LEU A 89 0.60 -1.28 15.39
CA LEU A 89 0.65 -2.21 16.51
C LEU A 89 1.51 -3.44 16.21
N ALA A 90 1.34 -4.06 15.04
CA ALA A 90 2.17 -5.17 14.57
C ALA A 90 3.65 -4.76 14.41
N ALA A 91 3.93 -3.46 14.18
CA ALA A 91 5.27 -2.90 14.17
C ALA A 91 5.82 -2.54 15.55
N ARG A 92 5.03 -2.70 16.62
CA ARG A 92 5.29 -2.15 17.95
C ARG A 92 5.56 -0.63 17.91
N ARG A 93 4.85 0.09 17.04
CA ARG A 93 4.90 1.54 16.88
C ARG A 93 3.54 2.17 17.18
N ARG A 94 3.53 3.46 17.54
CA ARG A 94 2.29 4.23 17.71
C ARG A 94 1.87 4.85 16.38
N THR A 95 0.55 4.90 16.13
CA THR A 95 -0.02 5.65 15.02
C THR A 95 0.14 7.15 15.30
N SER A 96 0.83 7.86 14.41
CA SER A 96 1.08 9.30 14.56
C SER A 96 -0.18 10.13 14.29
N GLY A 97 -0.23 11.36 14.83
CA GLY A 97 -1.32 12.31 14.52
C GLY A 97 -1.42 12.65 13.04
N THR A 98 -0.29 12.68 12.32
CA THR A 98 -0.27 12.86 10.85
C THR A 98 -0.95 11.71 10.12
N GLN A 99 -0.77 10.47 10.57
CA GLN A 99 -1.46 9.31 9.99
C GLN A 99 -2.97 9.37 10.26
N TRP A 100 -3.39 9.74 11.47
CA TRP A 100 -4.82 9.94 11.77
C TRP A 100 -5.45 11.00 10.87
N ARG A 101 -4.81 12.16 10.70
CA ARG A 101 -5.27 13.21 9.78
C ARG A 101 -5.30 12.73 8.34
N GLY A 102 -4.29 11.96 7.93
CA GLY A 102 -4.23 11.34 6.61
C GLY A 102 -5.39 10.38 6.35
N MET A 103 -5.67 9.46 7.28
CA MET A 103 -6.81 8.54 7.20
C MET A 103 -8.14 9.29 7.15
N ALA A 104 -8.32 10.31 8.00
CA ALA A 104 -9.53 11.11 8.02
C ALA A 104 -9.77 11.85 6.69
N LEU A 105 -8.73 12.49 6.13
CA LEU A 105 -8.82 13.17 4.84
C LEU A 105 -9.10 12.19 3.69
N THR A 106 -8.46 11.02 3.68
CA THR A 106 -8.74 9.97 2.69
C THR A 106 -10.19 9.48 2.79
N LEU A 107 -10.67 9.21 4.01
CA LEU A 107 -12.03 8.74 4.24
C LEU A 107 -13.06 9.79 3.77
N VAL A 108 -12.94 11.03 4.24
CA VAL A 108 -13.87 12.12 3.87
C VAL A 108 -13.86 12.36 2.36
N GLY A 109 -12.67 12.45 1.76
CA GLY A 109 -12.57 12.71 0.32
C GLY A 109 -13.13 11.57 -0.53
N LEU A 110 -12.90 10.31 -0.11
CA LEU A 110 -13.46 9.16 -0.80
C LEU A 110 -14.97 9.07 -0.63
N THR A 111 -15.51 9.32 0.57
CA THR A 111 -16.97 9.38 0.77
C THR A 111 -17.60 10.46 -0.11
N ALA A 112 -17.05 11.67 -0.15
CA ALA A 112 -17.56 12.76 -0.99
C ALA A 112 -17.54 12.40 -2.48
N LEU A 113 -16.45 11.79 -2.95
CA LEU A 113 -16.35 11.30 -4.33
C LEU A 113 -17.42 10.24 -4.62
N LEU A 114 -17.53 9.24 -3.74
CA LEU A 114 -18.42 8.10 -3.94
C LEU A 114 -19.90 8.47 -3.90
N THR A 115 -20.26 9.50 -3.12
CA THR A 115 -21.64 10.00 -3.08
C THR A 115 -22.11 10.63 -4.38
N VAL A 116 -21.19 11.11 -5.22
CA VAL A 116 -21.53 11.79 -6.49
C VAL A 116 -21.24 10.93 -7.72
N THR A 117 -20.40 9.91 -7.60
CA THR A 117 -20.07 8.98 -8.71
C THR A 117 -21.15 7.94 -9.00
N ALA A 118 -22.26 7.94 -8.26
CA ALA A 118 -23.36 6.94 -8.31
C ALA A 118 -23.11 5.76 -9.26
N SER A 119 -22.59 4.66 -8.71
CA SER A 119 -22.50 3.38 -9.41
C SER A 119 -23.92 2.84 -9.60
N GLY A 120 -24.60 3.36 -10.61
CA GLY A 120 -26.02 3.13 -10.88
C GLY A 120 -26.30 3.03 -12.37
N GLY A 121 -25.34 2.49 -13.14
CA GLY A 121 -25.60 2.10 -14.52
C GLY A 121 -26.83 1.20 -14.59
N SER A 122 -27.71 1.47 -15.55
CA SER A 122 -28.84 0.60 -15.85
C SER A 122 -28.33 -0.82 -16.07
N PRO A 123 -28.97 -1.85 -15.47
CA PRO A 123 -28.60 -3.26 -15.62
C PRO A 123 -28.42 -3.71 -17.09
N ASP A 124 -29.06 -3.00 -18.02
CA ASP A 124 -29.06 -3.30 -19.46
C ASP A 124 -27.82 -2.77 -20.21
N SER A 125 -27.04 -1.86 -19.63
CA SER A 125 -25.82 -1.28 -20.24
C SER A 125 -24.57 -2.08 -19.87
N THR A 126 -24.54 -3.37 -20.20
CA THR A 126 -23.35 -4.19 -19.94
C THR A 126 -22.29 -3.97 -21.01
N LEU A 127 -21.02 -3.88 -20.60
CA LEU A 127 -19.88 -3.80 -21.54
C LEU A 127 -19.96 -4.96 -22.54
N SER A 128 -19.87 -4.69 -23.84
CA SER A 128 -19.73 -5.75 -24.85
C SER A 128 -18.45 -6.57 -24.61
N THR A 129 -18.34 -7.76 -25.20
CA THR A 129 -17.10 -8.57 -25.10
C THR A 129 -15.88 -7.78 -25.61
N THR A 130 -16.04 -7.05 -26.71
CA THR A 130 -15.02 -6.14 -27.25
C THR A 130 -14.68 -5.02 -26.28
N GLY A 131 -15.68 -4.42 -25.64
CA GLY A 131 -15.49 -3.39 -24.60
C GLY A 131 -14.71 -3.92 -23.40
N VAL A 132 -15.01 -5.13 -22.93
CA VAL A 132 -14.25 -5.80 -21.86
C VAL A 132 -12.79 -5.99 -22.25
N LEU A 133 -12.52 -6.49 -23.46
CA LEU A 133 -11.15 -6.68 -23.94
C LEU A 133 -10.40 -5.35 -24.09
N ALA A 134 -11.04 -4.32 -24.60
CA ALA A 134 -10.46 -2.98 -24.72
C ALA A 134 -10.09 -2.41 -23.34
N VAL A 135 -10.99 -2.49 -22.36
CA VAL A 135 -10.71 -2.07 -20.97
C VAL A 135 -9.56 -2.87 -20.37
N ALA A 136 -9.59 -4.20 -20.53
CA ALA A 136 -8.56 -5.08 -20.00
C ALA A 136 -7.17 -4.74 -20.59
N LEU A 137 -7.09 -4.53 -21.90
CA LEU A 137 -5.85 -4.18 -22.59
C LEU A 137 -5.35 -2.77 -22.20
N ALA A 138 -6.25 -1.79 -22.12
CA ALA A 138 -5.91 -0.44 -21.70
C ALA A 138 -5.38 -0.43 -20.27
N ALA A 139 -6.08 -1.10 -19.35
CA ALA A 139 -5.66 -1.23 -17.96
C ALA A 139 -4.32 -1.96 -17.83
N ALA A 140 -4.15 -3.09 -18.51
CA ALA A 140 -2.89 -3.84 -18.52
C ALA A 140 -1.73 -3.00 -19.05
N SER A 141 -1.96 -2.16 -20.07
CA SER A 141 -0.96 -1.25 -20.63
C SER A 141 -0.55 -0.17 -19.63
N VAL A 142 -1.51 0.48 -18.96
CA VAL A 142 -1.23 1.47 -17.91
C VAL A 142 -0.50 0.82 -16.73
N ILE A 143 -0.94 -0.36 -16.28
CA ILE A 143 -0.27 -1.13 -15.24
C ILE A 143 1.18 -1.46 -15.65
N ALA A 144 1.42 -1.88 -16.89
CA ALA A 144 2.77 -2.19 -17.37
C ALA A 144 3.68 -0.95 -17.37
N VAL A 145 3.16 0.22 -17.77
CA VAL A 145 3.90 1.50 -17.68
C VAL A 145 4.22 1.83 -16.23
N LEU A 146 3.25 1.77 -15.32
CA LEU A 146 3.46 2.04 -13.90
C LEU A 146 4.48 1.08 -13.28
N VAL A 147 4.43 -0.22 -13.62
CA VAL A 147 5.39 -1.22 -13.16
C VAL A 147 6.79 -0.94 -13.69
N ARG A 148 6.93 -0.53 -14.96
CA ARG A 148 8.22 -0.12 -15.53
C ARG A 148 8.79 1.11 -14.82
N LEU A 149 7.98 2.14 -14.60
CA LEU A 149 8.37 3.35 -13.86
C LEU A 149 8.74 3.04 -12.40
N ALA A 150 8.01 2.11 -11.77
CA ALA A 150 8.28 1.65 -10.41
C ALA A 150 9.61 0.91 -10.27
N SER A 151 10.09 0.29 -11.35
CA SER A 151 11.32 -0.50 -11.39
C SER A 151 12.59 0.36 -11.51
N GLY A 152 12.46 1.69 -11.66
CA GLY A 152 13.58 2.63 -11.61
C GLY A 152 14.09 2.89 -10.19
N ARG A 153 15.33 3.39 -10.04
CA ARG A 153 16.04 3.68 -8.76
C ARG A 153 15.41 4.77 -7.88
N SER A 154 14.17 5.16 -8.13
CA SER A 154 13.43 6.17 -7.36
C SER A 154 12.74 5.53 -6.15
N GLY A 155 12.89 6.11 -4.96
CA GLY A 155 12.22 5.68 -3.72
C GLY A 155 10.68 5.74 -3.74
N ARG A 156 10.07 6.04 -4.89
CA ARG A 156 8.60 6.11 -5.11
C ARG A 156 8.00 4.81 -5.69
N GLY A 157 8.80 3.77 -5.93
CA GLY A 157 8.34 2.54 -6.58
C GLY A 157 7.11 1.89 -5.91
N GLY A 158 7.01 1.98 -4.57
CA GLY A 158 5.87 1.43 -3.83
C GLY A 158 4.52 2.08 -4.17
N LEU A 159 4.48 3.40 -4.37
CA LEU A 159 3.23 4.10 -4.74
C LEU A 159 2.81 3.79 -6.17
N ALA A 160 3.75 3.61 -7.10
CA ALA A 160 3.44 3.19 -8.45
C ALA A 160 2.86 1.76 -8.50
N PHE A 161 3.40 0.84 -7.70
CA PHE A 161 2.79 -0.49 -7.51
C PHE A 161 1.41 -0.42 -6.86
N ALA A 162 1.19 0.48 -5.90
CA ALA A 162 -0.12 0.67 -5.28
C ALA A 162 -1.17 1.21 -6.27
N ALA A 163 -0.79 2.20 -7.10
CA ALA A 163 -1.67 2.71 -8.16
C ALA A 163 -2.00 1.61 -9.18
N ALA A 164 -1.01 0.83 -9.62
CA ALA A 164 -1.22 -0.29 -10.53
C ALA A 164 -2.13 -1.36 -9.91
N SER A 165 -1.96 -1.67 -8.62
CA SER A 165 -2.84 -2.55 -7.86
C SER A 165 -4.27 -2.02 -7.81
N GLY A 166 -4.46 -0.73 -7.54
CA GLY A 166 -5.77 -0.09 -7.50
C GLY A 166 -6.50 -0.14 -8.85
N ILE A 167 -5.77 0.08 -9.96
CA ILE A 167 -6.34 -0.07 -11.32
C ILE A 167 -6.77 -1.52 -11.56
N ALA A 168 -5.92 -2.49 -11.23
CA ALA A 168 -6.23 -3.90 -11.39
C ALA A 168 -7.47 -4.30 -10.58
N SER A 169 -7.55 -3.87 -9.32
CA SER A 169 -8.73 -4.07 -8.47
C SER A 169 -9.99 -3.42 -9.05
N GLY A 170 -9.91 -2.17 -9.53
CA GLY A 170 -11.06 -1.45 -10.07
C GLY A 170 -11.65 -2.12 -11.30
N VAL A 171 -10.79 -2.50 -12.25
CA VAL A 171 -11.18 -3.27 -13.43
C VAL A 171 -11.74 -4.63 -13.03
N GLY A 172 -11.07 -5.35 -12.13
CA GLY A 172 -11.54 -6.63 -11.61
C GLY A 172 -12.93 -6.53 -10.98
N SER A 173 -13.21 -5.49 -10.19
CA SER A 173 -14.52 -5.24 -9.60
C SER A 173 -15.59 -4.95 -10.65
N THR A 174 -15.31 -4.13 -11.66
CA THR A 174 -16.25 -3.87 -12.77
C THR A 174 -16.58 -5.15 -13.55
N LEU A 175 -15.58 -5.99 -13.82
CA LEU A 175 -15.78 -7.28 -14.49
C LEU A 175 -16.55 -8.28 -13.61
N ALA A 176 -16.27 -8.32 -12.31
CA ALA A 176 -17.01 -9.13 -11.34
C ALA A 176 -18.49 -8.72 -11.28
N GLN A 177 -18.77 -7.40 -11.31
CA GLN A 177 -20.14 -6.90 -11.35
C GLN A 177 -20.85 -7.33 -12.63
N LYS A 178 -20.19 -7.28 -13.79
CA LYS A 178 -20.73 -7.81 -15.05
C LYS A 178 -21.11 -9.30 -14.94
N LEU A 179 -20.29 -10.11 -14.28
CA LEU A 179 -20.59 -11.53 -14.03
C LEU A 179 -21.77 -11.72 -13.09
N ALA A 180 -21.90 -10.87 -12.07
CA ALA A 180 -22.97 -10.96 -11.09
C ALA A 180 -24.35 -10.64 -11.68
N VAL A 181 -24.43 -9.77 -12.69
CA VAL A 181 -25.67 -9.40 -13.38
C VAL A 181 -25.95 -10.21 -14.64
N GLY A 182 -24.94 -10.87 -15.22
CA GLY A 182 -25.07 -11.64 -16.44
C GLY A 182 -25.86 -12.95 -16.25
N ALA A 183 -26.78 -13.24 -17.16
CA ALA A 183 -27.54 -14.48 -17.16
C ALA A 183 -26.80 -15.59 -17.94
N GLY A 184 -26.29 -16.58 -17.22
CA GLY A 184 -25.91 -17.89 -17.78
C GLY A 184 -24.42 -18.13 -18.08
N MET A 185 -24.09 -19.41 -18.19
CA MET A 185 -22.76 -19.88 -18.52
C MET A 185 -22.53 -19.74 -20.03
N SER A 186 -21.56 -18.92 -20.41
CA SER A 186 -21.19 -18.70 -21.81
C SER A 186 -19.68 -18.54 -21.94
N TRP A 187 -19.14 -18.69 -23.15
CA TRP A 187 -17.73 -18.41 -23.43
C TRP A 187 -17.33 -16.99 -23.00
N SER A 188 -18.18 -15.99 -23.26
CA SER A 188 -17.92 -14.60 -22.85
C SER A 188 -17.92 -14.45 -21.33
N ALA A 189 -18.82 -15.12 -20.62
CA ALA A 189 -18.80 -15.16 -19.15
C ALA A 189 -17.52 -15.83 -18.62
N ALA A 190 -17.09 -16.94 -19.22
CA ALA A 190 -15.84 -17.62 -18.83
C ALA A 190 -14.62 -16.71 -19.05
N LEU A 191 -14.54 -16.02 -20.19
CA LEU A 191 -13.50 -15.03 -20.47
C LEU A 191 -13.48 -13.90 -19.43
N VAL A 192 -14.64 -13.32 -19.10
CA VAL A 192 -14.76 -12.26 -18.09
C VAL A 192 -14.35 -12.78 -16.71
N ALA A 193 -14.69 -14.03 -16.36
CA ALA A 193 -14.27 -14.66 -15.12
C ALA A 193 -12.74 -14.83 -15.04
N VAL A 194 -12.11 -15.33 -16.11
CA VAL A 194 -10.65 -15.45 -16.18
C VAL A 194 -9.97 -14.10 -16.05
N LEU A 195 -10.46 -13.07 -16.75
CA LEU A 195 -9.93 -11.71 -16.64
C LEU A 195 -10.10 -11.14 -15.23
N THR A 196 -11.27 -11.32 -14.62
CA THR A 196 -11.55 -10.92 -13.22
C THR A 196 -10.53 -11.54 -12.26
N VAL A 197 -10.33 -12.86 -12.34
CA VAL A 197 -9.35 -13.57 -11.51
C VAL A 197 -7.93 -13.10 -11.79
N GLY A 198 -7.57 -12.90 -13.06
CA GLY A 198 -6.25 -12.40 -13.47
C GLY A 198 -5.95 -11.02 -12.91
N PHE A 199 -6.89 -10.09 -12.98
CA PHE A 199 -6.76 -8.75 -12.40
C PHE A 199 -6.73 -8.78 -10.86
N ALA A 200 -7.56 -9.61 -10.22
CA ALA A 200 -7.54 -9.77 -8.77
C ALA A 200 -6.19 -10.32 -8.28
N ALA A 201 -5.69 -11.38 -8.91
CA ALA A 201 -4.39 -11.97 -8.59
C ALA A 201 -3.23 -11.00 -8.89
N GLY A 202 -3.25 -10.35 -10.06
CA GLY A 202 -2.26 -9.35 -10.44
C GLY A 202 -2.23 -8.16 -9.47
N GLY A 203 -3.40 -7.64 -9.10
CA GLY A 203 -3.56 -6.60 -8.10
C GLY A 203 -2.97 -7.02 -6.75
N LEU A 204 -3.28 -8.22 -6.27
CA LEU A 204 -2.75 -8.71 -4.99
C LEU A 204 -1.21 -8.80 -4.99
N LEU A 205 -0.60 -9.24 -6.09
CA LEU A 205 0.86 -9.31 -6.25
C LEU A 205 1.49 -7.91 -6.34
N LEU A 206 0.82 -6.95 -6.98
CA LEU A 206 1.24 -5.55 -7.04
C LEU A 206 1.14 -4.90 -5.66
N ALA A 207 0.06 -5.13 -4.91
CA ALA A 207 -0.10 -4.69 -3.53
C ALA A 207 1.02 -5.23 -2.63
N GLN A 208 1.37 -6.52 -2.78
CA GLN A 208 2.49 -7.14 -2.05
C GLN A 208 3.81 -6.38 -2.27
N LYS A 209 4.11 -5.97 -3.51
CA LYS A 209 5.29 -5.14 -3.81
C LYS A 209 5.16 -3.73 -3.24
N ALA A 210 3.98 -3.15 -3.32
CA ALA A 210 3.70 -1.80 -2.82
C ALA A 210 3.96 -1.67 -1.31
N TYR A 211 3.51 -2.65 -0.53
CA TYR A 211 3.68 -2.67 0.92
C TYR A 211 5.13 -2.84 1.40
N GLY A 212 6.07 -3.17 0.51
CA GLY A 212 7.50 -3.11 0.81
C GLY A 212 7.98 -1.70 1.20
N SER A 213 7.23 -0.65 0.82
CA SER A 213 7.49 0.74 1.22
C SER A 213 6.73 1.18 2.49
N GLY A 214 6.03 0.24 3.15
CA GLY A 214 5.15 0.51 4.30
C GLY A 214 3.67 0.42 3.93
N LEU A 215 2.80 0.30 4.93
CA LEU A 215 1.36 0.07 4.73
C LEU A 215 0.56 1.33 4.36
N GLY A 216 0.73 2.43 5.09
CA GLY A 216 -0.22 3.54 5.10
C GLY A 216 -0.44 4.21 3.73
N GLY A 217 0.63 4.72 3.12
CA GLY A 217 0.58 5.39 1.82
C GLY A 217 0.06 4.48 0.70
N PRO A 218 0.67 3.30 0.48
CA PRO A 218 0.20 2.32 -0.51
C PRO A 218 -1.26 1.89 -0.32
N LEU A 219 -1.69 1.56 0.90
CA LEU A 219 -3.07 1.14 1.17
C LEU A 219 -4.06 2.27 0.88
N ALA A 220 -3.75 3.50 1.27
CA ALA A 220 -4.62 4.63 0.96
C ALA A 220 -4.72 4.88 -0.55
N LEU A 221 -3.59 4.77 -1.27
CA LEU A 221 -3.56 4.99 -2.71
C LEU A 221 -4.32 3.90 -3.47
N LEU A 222 -4.14 2.63 -3.15
CA LEU A 222 -4.88 1.56 -3.83
C LEU A 222 -6.40 1.66 -3.55
N THR A 223 -6.80 2.01 -2.33
CA THR A 223 -8.21 2.23 -1.96
C THR A 223 -8.81 3.43 -2.70
N LEU A 224 -8.02 4.47 -2.93
CA LEU A 224 -8.42 5.63 -3.74
C LEU A 224 -8.57 5.27 -5.22
N VAL A 225 -7.54 4.67 -5.83
CA VAL A 225 -7.49 4.42 -7.27
C VAL A 225 -8.56 3.42 -7.73
N ASN A 226 -8.95 2.48 -6.89
CA ASN A 226 -9.97 1.48 -7.19
C ASN A 226 -11.30 2.08 -7.71
N PRO A 227 -12.03 2.91 -6.95
CA PRO A 227 -13.24 3.54 -7.44
C PRO A 227 -12.99 4.55 -8.56
N PHE A 228 -11.83 5.21 -8.63
CA PHE A 228 -11.49 6.06 -9.78
C PHE A 228 -11.43 5.27 -11.08
N ALA A 229 -10.79 4.10 -11.08
CA ALA A 229 -10.71 3.24 -12.24
C ALA A 229 -12.11 2.74 -12.65
N ALA A 230 -12.93 2.34 -11.68
CA ALA A 230 -14.32 1.94 -11.94
C ALA A 230 -15.15 3.10 -12.53
N SER A 231 -15.08 4.30 -11.94
CA SER A 231 -15.78 5.48 -12.44
C SER A 231 -15.29 5.92 -13.82
N ALA A 232 -13.99 5.83 -14.11
CA ALA A 232 -13.47 6.15 -15.43
C ALA A 232 -14.06 5.22 -16.51
N ILE A 233 -14.21 3.92 -16.21
CA ILE A 233 -14.86 2.96 -17.10
C ILE A 233 -16.34 3.34 -17.31
N GLY A 234 -17.08 3.63 -16.23
CA GLY A 234 -18.49 4.04 -16.31
C GLY A 234 -18.68 5.31 -17.17
N VAL A 235 -17.90 6.36 -16.90
CA VAL A 235 -18.02 7.63 -17.61
C VAL A 235 -17.64 7.51 -19.09
N THR A 236 -16.54 6.83 -19.41
CA THR A 236 -16.01 6.81 -20.78
C THR A 236 -16.71 5.79 -21.69
N LEU A 237 -17.16 4.66 -21.15
CA LEU A 237 -17.68 3.55 -21.95
C LEU A 237 -19.17 3.29 -21.78
N LEU A 238 -19.74 3.68 -20.63
CA LEU A 238 -21.18 3.53 -20.36
C LEU A 238 -21.92 4.87 -20.46
N GLY A 239 -21.19 5.97 -20.70
CA GLY A 239 -21.77 7.31 -20.78
C GLY A 239 -22.33 7.81 -19.44
N GLU A 240 -21.90 7.23 -18.33
CA GLU A 240 -22.36 7.62 -17.00
C GLU A 240 -21.83 9.01 -16.63
N GLY A 241 -22.68 9.81 -15.99
CA GLY A 241 -22.33 11.13 -15.48
C GLY A 241 -22.25 11.16 -13.96
N PHE A 242 -21.57 12.17 -13.41
CA PHE A 242 -21.71 12.47 -11.98
C PHE A 242 -23.13 12.96 -11.68
N GLN A 243 -23.68 12.50 -10.57
CA GLN A 243 -24.95 13.02 -10.04
C GLN A 243 -24.82 14.53 -9.80
N TYR A 244 -25.91 15.28 -9.93
CA TYR A 244 -25.94 16.74 -9.69
C TYR A 244 -25.11 17.59 -10.68
N GLY A 245 -24.75 17.05 -11.85
CA GLY A 245 -24.11 17.80 -12.94
C GLY A 245 -22.79 18.47 -12.54
N ALA A 246 -22.65 19.77 -12.83
CA ALA A 246 -21.45 20.55 -12.52
C ALA A 246 -21.12 20.57 -11.02
N THR A 247 -22.13 20.67 -10.16
CA THR A 247 -21.95 20.65 -8.70
C THR A 247 -21.39 19.31 -8.23
N GLY A 248 -21.88 18.20 -8.79
CA GLY A 248 -21.34 16.87 -8.54
C GLY A 248 -19.89 16.72 -8.98
N THR A 249 -19.55 17.30 -10.13
CA THR A 249 -18.17 17.28 -10.63
C THR A 249 -17.23 18.08 -9.71
N LEU A 250 -17.65 19.25 -9.24
CA LEU A 250 -16.88 20.04 -8.27
C LEU A 250 -16.70 19.30 -6.94
N LEU A 251 -17.76 18.65 -6.43
CA LEU A 251 -17.68 17.81 -5.23
C LEU A 251 -16.76 16.61 -5.43
N ALA A 252 -16.80 15.96 -6.60
CA ALA A 252 -15.89 14.88 -6.96
C ALA A 252 -14.43 15.35 -6.95
N LEU A 253 -14.14 16.51 -7.55
CA LEU A 253 -12.80 17.10 -7.57
C LEU A 253 -12.32 17.51 -6.16
N ALA A 254 -13.20 18.10 -5.35
CA ALA A 254 -12.90 18.42 -3.96
C ALA A 254 -12.62 17.16 -3.12
N GLY A 255 -13.43 16.11 -3.29
CA GLY A 255 -13.22 14.82 -2.63
C GLY A 255 -11.92 14.15 -3.08
N ALA A 256 -11.64 14.14 -4.38
CA ALA A 256 -10.41 13.63 -4.98
C ALA A 256 -9.17 14.31 -4.39
N THR A 257 -9.19 15.64 -4.31
CA THR A 257 -8.07 16.42 -3.79
C THR A 257 -7.88 16.21 -2.29
N ALA A 258 -8.95 16.18 -1.50
CA ALA A 258 -8.90 15.86 -0.08
C ALA A 258 -8.28 14.47 0.16
N ALA A 259 -8.73 13.47 -0.61
CA ALA A 259 -8.23 12.12 -0.46
C ALA A 259 -6.78 11.96 -0.94
N ALA A 260 -6.39 12.65 -2.02
CA ALA A 260 -4.99 12.72 -2.46
C ALA A 260 -4.09 13.37 -1.40
N ARG A 261 -4.55 14.42 -0.71
CA ARG A 261 -3.83 15.01 0.43
C ARG A 261 -3.70 14.01 1.57
N GLY A 262 -4.75 13.24 1.87
CA GLY A 262 -4.71 12.16 2.85
C GLY A 262 -3.66 11.10 2.53
N VAL A 263 -3.61 10.63 1.28
CA VAL A 263 -2.57 9.71 0.77
C VAL A 263 -1.18 10.31 0.98
N VAL A 264 -0.96 11.57 0.59
CA VAL A 264 0.34 12.24 0.76
C VAL A 264 0.77 12.27 2.23
N LEU A 265 -0.14 12.54 3.17
CA LEU A 265 0.18 12.51 4.60
C LEU A 265 0.54 11.10 5.07
N LEU A 266 -0.12 10.06 4.55
CA LEU A 266 0.14 8.66 4.88
C LEU A 266 1.42 8.11 4.23
N SER A 267 1.86 8.70 3.12
CA SER A 267 3.11 8.34 2.42
C SER A 267 4.36 9.00 3.02
N ARG A 268 4.21 9.94 3.96
CA ARG A 268 5.38 10.60 4.58
C ARG A 268 6.14 9.62 5.47
N PRO A 269 7.49 9.57 5.38
CA PRO A 269 8.31 8.78 6.30
C PRO A 269 7.98 9.16 7.74
N GLN A 270 7.75 8.18 8.61
CA GLN A 270 7.59 8.47 10.02
C GLN A 270 8.95 8.87 10.61
N ALA A 271 9.01 10.03 11.26
CA ALA A 271 10.10 10.33 12.17
C ALA A 271 10.02 9.30 13.31
N GLN A 272 10.99 8.39 13.37
CA GLN A 272 11.18 7.59 14.58
C GLN A 272 11.47 8.59 15.70
N PRO A 273 10.79 8.54 16.85
CA PRO A 273 11.31 9.19 18.04
C PRO A 273 12.72 8.60 18.21
N GLN A 274 13.74 9.41 17.96
CA GLN A 274 15.09 9.05 18.34
C GLN A 274 14.97 8.69 19.82
N ALA A 275 15.24 7.42 20.15
CA ALA A 275 15.64 7.11 21.50
C ALA A 275 16.76 8.09 21.77
N GLN A 276 16.49 9.09 22.62
CA GLN A 276 17.48 10.00 23.12
C GLN A 276 18.59 9.09 23.61
N THR A 277 19.65 9.03 22.81
CA THR A 277 20.80 8.25 23.17
C THR A 277 21.36 9.06 24.30
N SER A 278 21.10 8.60 25.51
CA SER A 278 21.74 9.05 26.74
C SER A 278 23.23 8.72 26.67
N SER A 279 23.91 9.28 25.67
CA SER A 279 25.34 9.21 25.41
C SER A 279 25.93 10.61 25.53
N GLN A 280 25.61 11.28 26.64
CA GLN A 280 26.42 12.36 27.20
C GLN A 280 26.34 12.36 28.73
N ILE A 281 26.62 11.22 29.36
CA ILE A 281 27.36 11.20 30.63
C ILE A 281 28.34 10.03 30.52
N GLN A 282 29.39 10.23 29.73
CA GLN A 282 30.59 9.43 29.89
C GLN A 282 31.38 10.13 31.00
N PRO A 283 31.56 9.53 32.20
CA PRO A 283 32.50 10.06 33.17
C PRO A 283 33.87 10.03 32.49
N GLN A 284 34.47 11.19 32.27
CA GLN A 284 35.89 11.24 31.93
C GLN A 284 36.65 10.46 33.02
N PRO A 285 37.48 9.47 32.66
CA PRO A 285 38.47 8.99 33.61
C PRO A 285 39.39 10.17 33.88
N GLN A 286 39.25 10.78 35.06
CA GLN A 286 40.28 11.65 35.59
C GLN A 286 41.55 10.79 35.66
N PHE A 287 42.49 11.06 34.76
CA PHE A 287 43.87 10.66 34.95
C PHE A 287 44.33 11.28 36.26
N ARG A 288 44.27 10.48 37.32
CA ARG A 288 44.94 10.74 38.58
C ARG A 288 46.43 10.73 38.23
N SER A 289 47.02 11.90 38.10
CA SER A 289 48.48 12.04 38.14
C SER A 289 48.93 11.47 39.48
N GLU A 290 49.38 10.22 39.46
CA GLU A 290 50.10 9.62 40.57
C GLU A 290 51.35 10.45 40.80
N SER A 291 51.39 11.09 41.96
CA SER A 291 52.58 11.65 42.58
C SER A 291 53.64 10.55 42.70
N GLN A 292 54.67 10.66 41.86
CA GLN A 292 55.87 9.83 41.91
C GLN A 292 56.69 10.17 43.17
N PRO A 293 57.12 9.20 43.99
CA PRO A 293 57.99 9.46 45.13
C PRO A 293 59.45 9.60 44.70
N ASP A 294 60.14 10.55 45.31
CA ASP A 294 61.57 10.82 45.19
C ASP A 294 62.45 9.64 45.65
N GLY A 295 63.51 9.37 44.87
CA GLY A 295 64.75 8.72 45.33
C GLY A 295 65.42 7.77 44.31
N PRO A 296 66.75 7.58 44.36
CA PRO A 296 67.78 8.61 44.20
C PRO A 296 68.70 8.33 42.99
N ALA A 297 69.55 9.31 42.70
CA ALA A 297 70.51 9.39 41.61
C ALA A 297 71.36 8.12 41.34
N ARG A 298 71.51 7.79 40.05
CA ARG A 298 72.68 7.10 39.51
C ARG A 298 73.09 7.68 38.14
N LEU A 299 74.22 8.37 38.17
CA LEU A 299 75.27 8.49 37.14
C LEU A 299 75.60 7.09 36.55
N ASP A 300 76.07 6.85 35.33
CA ASP A 300 76.49 7.60 34.13
C ASP A 300 76.80 6.52 33.05
N VAL A 301 77.25 6.95 31.87
CA VAL A 301 77.98 6.20 30.82
C VAL A 301 77.14 5.61 29.69
N GLY A 302 77.25 6.27 28.53
CA GLY A 302 76.66 5.84 27.26
C GLY A 302 77.55 4.96 26.40
N VAL A 303 77.02 4.57 25.23
CA VAL A 303 77.79 4.24 24.02
C VAL A 303 76.91 4.55 22.80
N SER A 304 77.43 5.44 21.97
CA SER A 304 77.08 5.73 20.58
C SER A 304 77.33 4.52 19.66
N HIS A 305 76.44 4.18 18.71
CA HIS A 305 76.85 3.62 17.40
C HIS A 305 75.73 3.69 16.32
N LEU A 306 76.04 4.44 15.25
CA LEU A 306 75.91 4.09 13.81
C LEU A 306 74.50 4.00 13.13
N ARG A 307 74.24 5.02 12.27
CA ARG A 307 73.64 4.86 10.91
C ARG A 307 74.73 4.38 9.92
N PRO A 308 74.51 4.06 8.62
CA PRO A 308 73.33 4.15 7.72
C PRO A 308 73.08 2.82 6.92
N THR A 309 72.17 2.67 5.94
CA THR A 309 72.40 2.94 4.49
C THR A 309 71.16 2.55 3.64
N ARG A 310 71.01 3.28 2.51
CA ARG A 310 70.08 3.17 1.36
C ARG A 310 70.03 1.79 0.65
N ILE A 311 68.96 1.58 -0.16
CA ILE A 311 68.91 1.23 -1.62
C ILE A 311 67.41 0.94 -1.95
N LEU A 312 66.64 1.70 -2.77
CA LEU A 312 66.58 1.94 -4.23
C LEU A 312 66.10 0.76 -5.12
N ALA A 313 65.22 1.13 -6.09
CA ALA A 313 64.74 0.44 -7.30
C ALA A 313 63.66 -0.66 -7.12
N GLY A 314 62.67 -0.85 -8.02
CA GLY A 314 62.33 -0.29 -9.34
C GLY A 314 60.93 -0.84 -9.75
N THR A 315 60.06 -0.05 -10.37
CA THR A 315 59.70 -0.04 -11.82
C THR A 315 59.17 -1.34 -12.44
N SER A 316 57.90 -1.32 -12.90
CA SER A 316 57.32 -1.85 -14.17
C SER A 316 55.80 -2.02 -13.94
N ARG A 317 54.81 -1.35 -14.53
CA ARG A 317 54.41 -0.92 -15.90
C ARG A 317 54.07 -2.06 -16.87
N ALA A 318 52.89 -1.91 -17.49
CA ALA A 318 52.22 -2.66 -18.58
C ALA A 318 51.72 -4.08 -18.21
N ALA A 319 50.50 -4.50 -18.58
CA ALA A 319 49.55 -4.06 -19.59
C ALA A 319 48.09 -4.23 -19.11
#